data_AF-A0A1F8F0A9-F1
#
_entry.id   AF-A0A1F8F0A9-F1
#
_cell.length_a   1.000
_cell.length_b   1.000
_cell.length_c   1.000
_cell.angle_alpha   90.00
_cell.angle_beta   90.00
_cell.angle_gamma   90.00
#
_symmetry.space_group_name_H-M   'P 1'
#
loop_
_entity.id
_entity.type
_entity.pdbx_description
1 polymer ?
#
loop_
_entity_poly.entity_id
_entity_poly.type
_entity_poly.pdbx_seq_one_letter_code
_entity_poly.pdbx_strand_id
1 'polypeptide(L)' 'MQHLGFTYLIKNVSVAIGIVLIWRGVWVALDLIDRWLFGGDHIITAILGIVAGLLILYLPENNLKALERL' A
#
# COMPACT_ATOMS: atom_id res chain seq x y z
N MET A 1 -33.72 -20.19 4.94
CA MET A 1 -32.64 -21.00 5.54
C MET A 1 -31.56 -20.07 6.04
N GLN A 2 -31.70 -19.57 7.28
CA GLN A 2 -30.77 -18.63 7.90
C GLN A 2 -30.14 -19.31 9.11
N HIS A 3 -29.05 -20.05 8.90
CA HIS A 3 -28.07 -20.23 9.96
C HIS A 3 -27.09 -19.06 9.86
N LEU A 4 -27.51 -17.89 10.35
CA LEU A 4 -26.59 -16.82 10.77
C LEU A 4 -25.87 -17.32 12.03
N GLY A 5 -25.07 -18.38 11.86
CA GLY A 5 -24.33 -19.02 12.91
C GLY A 5 -23.22 -18.09 13.33
N PHE A 6 -23.12 -17.83 14.62
CA PHE A 6 -22.03 -17.09 15.26
C PHE A 6 -20.64 -17.47 14.70
N THR A 7 -20.45 -18.75 14.35
CA THR A 7 -19.27 -19.30 13.68
C THR A 7 -18.97 -18.69 12.31
N TYR A 8 -19.98 -18.43 11.48
CA TYR A 8 -19.81 -17.80 10.17
C TYR A 8 -19.34 -16.35 10.31
N LEU A 9 -19.91 -15.62 11.28
CA LEU A 9 -19.54 -14.24 11.55
C LEU A 9 -18.10 -14.14 12.09
N ILE A 10 -17.74 -15.00 13.05
CA ILE A 10 -16.37 -15.08 13.58
C ILE A 10 -15.36 -15.39 12.46
N LYS A 11 -15.69 -16.32 11.57
CA LYS A 11 -14.80 -16.70 10.46
C LYS A 11 -14.55 -15.54 9.50
N ASN A 12 -15.59 -14.77 9.16
CA ASN A 12 -15.42 -13.64 8.24
C ASN A 12 -14.64 -12.50 8.89
N VAL A 13 -14.93 -12.21 10.17
CA VAL A 13 -14.21 -11.18 10.92
C VAL A 13 -12.74 -11.57 11.12
N SER A 14 -12.43 -12.83 11.41
CA SER A 14 -11.04 -13.28 11.57
C SER A 14 -10.24 -13.18 10.26
N VAL A 15 -10.86 -13.52 9.12
CA VAL A 15 -10.24 -13.34 7.80
C VAL A 15 -10.01 -11.85 7.52
N ALA A 16 -11.00 -11.00 7.77
CA ALA A 16 -10.85 -9.56 7.56
C ALA A 16 -9.73 -8.96 8.43
N ILE A 17 -9.68 -9.33 9.71
CA ILE A 17 -8.61 -8.92 10.62
C ILE A 17 -7.25 -9.43 10.12
N GLY A 18 -7.16 -10.70 9.69
CA GLY A 18 -5.94 -11.26 9.14
C GLY A 18 -5.41 -10.48 7.94
N ILE A 19 -6.29 -10.14 6.98
CA ILE A 19 -5.92 -9.35 5.80
C ILE A 19 -5.44 -7.94 6.23
N VAL A 20 -6.15 -7.29 7.15
CA VAL A 20 -5.77 -5.96 7.65
C VAL A 20 -4.42 -6.01 8.37
N LEU A 21 -4.16 -7.05 9.17
CA LEU A 21 -2.89 -7.23 9.88
C LEU A 21 -1.74 -7.51 8.92
N ILE A 22 -1.95 -8.32 7.88
CA ILE A 22 -0.93 -8.55 6.83
C ILE A 22 -0.62 -7.24 6.11
N TRP A 23 -1.66 -6.52 5.68
CA TRP A 23 -1.49 -5.23 5.02
C TRP A 23 -0.70 -4.25 5.91
N ARG A 24 -1.10 -4.08 7.18
CA ARG A 24 -0.40 -3.22 8.13
C ARG A 24 1.03 -3.68 8.40
N GLY A 25 1.27 -4.99 8.49
CA GLY A 25 2.61 -5.56 8.64
C GLY A 25 3.52 -5.20 7.48
N VAL A 26 3.02 -5.25 6.24
CA VAL A 26 3.77 -4.83 5.06
C VAL A 26 4.11 -3.33 5.12
N TRP A 27 3.16 -2.48 5.50
CA TRP A 27 3.45 -1.04 5.68
C TRP A 27 4.53 -0.76 6.70
N VAL A 28 4.49 -1.44 7.86
CA VAL A 28 5.51 -1.26 8.91
C VAL A 28 6.87 -1.79 8.46
N ALA A 29 6.90 -2.92 7.74
CA ALA A 29 8.14 -3.43 7.17
C ALA A 29 8.74 -2.46 6.15
N LEU A 30 7.92 -1.89 5.26
CA LEU A 30 8.34 -0.88 4.31
C LEU A 30 8.82 0.40 4.99
N ASP A 31 8.13 0.87 6.04
CA ASP A 31 8.54 2.04 6.83
C ASP A 31 9.88 1.80 7.54
N LEU A 32 10.09 0.58 8.06
CA LEU A 32 11.35 0.21 8.70
C LEU A 32 12.50 0.14 7.69
N ILE A 33 12.25 -0.42 6.50
CA ILE A 33 13.21 -0.45 5.39
C ILE A 33 13.54 0.98 4.95
N ASP A 34 12.55 1.85 4.81
CA ASP A 34 12.74 3.25 4.43
C ASP A 34 13.60 3.98 5.47
N ARG A 35 13.29 3.83 6.76
CA ARG A 35 14.10 4.41 7.85
C ARG A 35 15.53 3.87 7.88
N TRP A 36 15.72 2.57 7.61
CA TRP A 36 17.05 1.95 7.64
C TRP A 36 17.91 2.34 6.43
N LEU A 37 17.32 2.43 5.24
CA LEU A 37 18.02 2.79 4.01
C LEU A 37 18.24 4.30 3.86
N PHE A 38 17.29 5.12 4.31
CA PHE A 38 17.28 6.57 4.08
C PHE A 38 17.44 7.40 5.35
N GLY A 39 17.70 6.77 6.50
CA GLY A 39 18.22 7.42 7.70
C GLY A 39 17.28 8.43 8.39
N GLY A 40 16.01 8.51 7.97
CA GLY A 40 15.00 9.41 8.54
C GLY A 40 14.81 10.74 7.81
N ASP A 41 15.58 11.03 6.75
CA ASP A 41 15.37 12.22 5.92
C ASP A 41 14.17 12.02 4.98
N HIS A 42 12.97 12.33 5.51
CA HIS A 42 11.68 12.22 4.80
C HIS A 42 11.64 13.00 3.48
N ILE A 43 12.48 14.02 3.33
CA ILE A 43 12.50 14.86 2.13
C ILE A 43 13.09 14.10 0.94
N ILE A 44 14.17 13.34 1.14
CA ILE A 44 14.82 12.62 0.04
C ILE A 44 13.95 11.47 -0.45
N THR A 45 13.32 10.72 0.47
CA THR A 45 12.42 9.63 0.13
C THR A 45 11.13 10.13 -0.53
N ALA A 46 10.60 11.27 -0.08
CA ALA A 46 9.47 11.92 -0.74
C ALA A 46 9.83 12.34 -2.18
N ILE A 47 10.99 12.97 -2.39
CA ILE A 47 11.44 13.38 -3.72
C ILE A 47 11.66 12.16 -4.62
N LEU A 48 12.32 11.11 -4.13
CA LEU A 48 12.52 9.87 -4.89
C LEU A 48 11.19 9.17 -5.21
N GLY A 49 10.24 9.16 -4.28
CA GLY A 49 8.90 8.60 -4.49
C GLY A 49 8.12 9.36 -5.56
N ILE A 50 8.17 10.70 -5.55
CA ILE A 50 7.56 11.54 -6.58
C ILE A 50 8.20 11.26 -7.94
N VAL A 51 9.53 11.23 -8.02
CA VAL A 51 10.26 10.97 -9.26
C VAL A 51 9.98 9.56 -9.78
N ALA A 52 10.00 8.54 -8.92
CA ALA A 52 9.69 7.17 -9.29
C ALA A 52 8.24 7.02 -9.77
N GLY A 53 7.27 7.65 -9.08
CA GLY A 53 5.87 7.67 -9.51
C GLY A 53 5.70 8.34 -10.87
N LEU A 54 6.37 9.46 -11.11
CA LEU A 54 6.37 10.13 -12.40
C LEU A 54 6.96 9.26 -13.49
N LEU A 55 8.09 8.58 -13.22
CA LEU A 55 8.75 7.69 -14.17
C LEU A 55 7.87 6.49 -14.51
N ILE A 56 7.22 5.87 -13.53
CA ILE A 56 6.31 4.73 -13.74
C ILE A 56 5.10 5.16 -14.58
N LEU A 57 4.53 6.33 -14.34
CA LEU A 57 3.43 6.86 -15.14
C LEU A 57 3.86 7.26 -16.55
N TYR A 58 5.10 7.72 -16.70
CA TYR A 58 5.66 8.15 -17.98
C TYR A 58 6.08 6.97 -18.87
N LEU A 59 6.70 5.93 -18.32
CA LEU A 59 7.29 4.80 -19.06
C LEU A 59 6.37 4.09 -20.06
N PRO A 60 5.09 3.77 -19.76
CA PRO A 60 4.24 3.00 -20.65
C PRO A 60 3.88 3.76 -21.94
N GLU A 61 3.62 5.06 -21.84
CA GLU A 61 3.11 5.87 -22.95
C GLU A 61 4.10 6.95 -23.42
N ASN A 62 5.26 7.09 -22.75
CA ASN A 62 6.18 8.24 -22.84
C ASN A 62 5.43 9.59 -22.80
N ASN A 63 4.30 9.62 -22.10
CA ASN A 63 3.41 10.77 -22.02
C ASN A 63 2.63 10.71 -20.69
N LEU A 64 2.34 11.87 -20.12
CA LEU A 64 1.64 11.99 -18.84
C LEU A 64 0.12 12.12 -19.01
N LYS A 65 -0.44 11.69 -20.15
CA LYS A 65 -1.88 11.75 -20.44
C LYS A 65 -2.75 10.98 -19.44
N ALA A 66 -2.18 9.98 -18.75
CA ALA A 66 -2.85 9.27 -17.66
C ALA A 66 -3.21 10.21 -16.48
N LEU A 67 -2.44 11.27 -16.26
CA LEU A 67 -2.71 12.25 -15.21
C LEU A 67 -3.83 13.23 -15.58
N GLU A 68 -4.03 13.49 -16.88
CA GLU A 68 -5.11 14.34 -17.41
C GLU A 68 -6.51 13.73 -17.28
N ARG A 69 -6.59 12.41 -16.98
CA ARG A 69 -7.84 11.66 -16.88
C ARG A 69 -8.32 11.43 -15.43
N LEU A 70 -7.55 11.86 -14.45
CA LEU A 70 -7.87 11.80 -13.01
C LEU A 70 -8.51 13.12 -12.56
#